data_AF-A0A645ELY6-F1
#
_entry.id   AF-A0A645ELY6-F1
#
_cell.length_a   1.000
_cell.length_b   1.000
_cell.length_c   1.000
_cell.angle_alpha   90.00
_cell.angle_beta   90.00
_cell.angle_gamma   90.00
#
_symmetry.space_group_name_H-M   'P 1'
#
loop_
_entity.id
_entity.type
_entity.pdbx_description
1 polymer ?
#
loop_
_entity_poly.entity_id
_entity_poly.type
_entity_poly.pdbx_seq_one_letter_code
_entity_poly.pdbx_strand_id
1 'polypeptide(L)'
;MLVTLSGITTLVSWLPLNASLPMLVTLSGITTLVSWLPLNASLPMLVTLSGITTLVSWLPLNASLPMLVTLSGITTLVSWLPLNASLPMLVTLSGITTLVSWLFQNTPSPILVTLSGITTLVSWLFQNASLPMLVTLFGISMLCSKFHENAREPMHITPSGISMLVSLL
;
A
#
# COMPACT_ATOMS: atom_id res chain seq x y z
N MET A 1 17.29 -3.63 12.15
CA MET A 1 16.95 -2.36 12.81
C MET A 1 15.47 -2.37 13.21
N LEU A 2 15.13 -1.81 14.37
CA LEU A 2 13.75 -1.69 14.86
C LEU A 2 13.40 -0.21 15.03
N VAL A 3 12.27 0.22 14.47
CA VAL A 3 11.75 1.59 14.63
C VAL A 3 10.31 1.51 15.11
N THR A 4 10.02 2.08 16.29
CA THR A 4 8.69 2.07 16.89
C THR A 4 8.28 3.48 17.32
N LEU A 5 7.12 3.97 16.85
CA LEU A 5 6.53 5.24 17.33
C LEU A 5 5.07 5.01 17.73
N SER A 6 4.64 5.64 18.83
CA SER A 6 3.27 5.51 19.34
C SER A 6 2.76 6.75 20.05
N GLY A 7 1.45 6.98 20.01
CA GLY A 7 0.77 7.97 20.86
C GLY A 7 1.06 9.43 20.46
N ILE A 8 1.31 9.67 19.17
CA ILE A 8 1.68 10.99 18.66
C ILE A 8 0.44 11.69 18.14
N THR A 9 0.24 12.97 18.50
CA THR A 9 -0.82 13.77 17.90
C THR A 9 -0.50 14.02 16.42
N THR A 10 0.57 14.75 16.13
CA THR A 10 0.95 15.08 14.76
C THR A 10 2.38 14.64 14.48
N LEU A 11 2.57 13.78 13.48
CA LEU A 11 3.87 13.35 13.01
C LEU A 11 4.05 13.75 11.55
N VAL A 12 5.05 14.59 11.29
CA VAL A 12 5.53 14.87 9.93
C VAL A 12 6.93 14.28 9.82
N SER A 13 7.10 13.29 8.95
CA SER A 13 8.35 12.55 8.85
C SER A 13 8.87 12.49 7.41
N TRP A 14 10.14 12.84 7.25
CA TRP A 14 10.92 12.61 6.04
C TRP A 14 11.94 11.52 6.36
N LEU A 15 11.53 10.27 6.19
CA LEU A 15 12.33 9.13 6.66
C LEU A 15 12.60 8.18 5.50
N PRO A 16 13.63 8.45 4.68
CA PRO A 16 14.12 7.48 3.73
C PRO A 16 14.68 6.27 4.48
N LEU A 17 14.07 5.11 4.26
CA LEU A 17 14.41 3.88 4.93
C LEU A 17 15.05 2.94 3.91
N ASN A 18 16.37 2.81 4.01
CA ASN A 18 17.16 1.87 3.23
C ASN A 18 17.54 0.69 4.13
N ALA A 19 16.95 -0.48 3.89
CA ALA A 19 17.21 -1.69 4.66
C ALA A 19 18.40 -2.45 4.05
N SER A 20 19.62 -2.09 4.45
CA SER A 20 20.85 -2.87 4.21
C SER A 20 21.02 -4.06 5.17
N LEU A 21 20.15 -4.13 6.18
CA LEU A 21 19.97 -5.20 7.16
C LEU A 21 18.46 -5.43 7.34
N PRO A 22 18.01 -6.60 7.84
CA PRO A 22 16.60 -6.84 8.11
C PRO A 22 16.02 -5.75 9.01
N MET A 23 14.86 -5.22 8.66
CA MET A 23 14.27 -4.06 9.30
C MET A 23 12.79 -4.24 9.62
N LEU A 24 12.41 -3.81 10.82
CA LEU A 24 11.03 -3.80 11.31
C LEU A 24 10.65 -2.37 11.69
N VAL A 25 9.57 -1.85 11.12
CA VAL A 25 9.03 -0.51 11.40
C VAL A 25 7.58 -0.63 11.84
N THR A 26 7.24 -0.06 12.99
CA THR A 26 5.88 -0.05 13.53
C THR A 26 5.48 1.35 13.97
N LEU A 27 4.44 1.94 13.36
CA LEU A 27 3.83 3.19 13.84
C LEU A 27 2.40 2.92 14.29
N SER A 28 2.03 3.43 15.47
CA SER A 28 0.71 3.17 16.05
C SER A 28 0.10 4.37 16.78
N GLY A 29 -1.23 4.47 16.84
CA GLY A 29 -1.90 5.46 17.68
C GLY A 29 -1.50 6.90 17.34
N ILE A 30 -1.42 7.22 16.05
CA ILE A 30 -1.06 8.56 15.58
C ILE A 30 -2.32 9.27 15.10
N THR A 31 -2.57 10.50 15.54
CA THR A 31 -3.76 11.21 15.02
C THR A 31 -3.51 11.62 13.57
N THR A 32 -2.47 12.40 13.28
CA THR A 32 -2.13 12.79 11.90
C THR A 32 -0.71 12.38 11.57
N LEU A 33 -0.55 11.61 10.49
CA LEU A 33 0.74 11.21 9.95
C LEU A 33 0.87 11.72 8.52
N VAL A 34 1.83 12.61 8.29
CA VAL A 34 2.24 13.02 6.95
C VAL A 34 3.67 12.51 6.73
N SER A 35 3.81 11.50 5.88
CA SER A 35 5.09 10.82 5.72
C SER A 35 5.55 10.78 4.27
N TRP A 36 6.80 11.18 4.04
CA TRP A 36 7.57 10.80 2.87
C TRP A 36 8.47 9.63 3.26
N LEU A 37 8.06 8.42 2.86
CA LEU A 37 8.66 7.17 3.29
C LEU A 37 9.13 6.33 2.09
N PRO A 38 10.18 6.77 1.36
CA PRO A 38 10.82 5.92 0.38
C PRO A 38 11.47 4.74 1.11
N LEU A 39 11.03 3.55 0.73
CA LEU A 39 11.37 2.27 1.32
C LEU A 39 12.16 1.50 0.28
N ASN A 40 13.48 1.43 0.46
CA ASN A 40 14.36 0.62 -0.37
C ASN A 40 14.88 -0.57 0.44
N ALA A 41 14.45 -1.78 0.06
CA ALA A 41 14.84 -3.01 0.72
C ALA A 41 15.90 -3.76 -0.09
N SER A 42 17.16 -3.75 0.38
CA SER A 42 18.19 -4.68 -0.11
C SER A 42 18.21 -5.99 0.67
N LEU A 43 17.44 -6.08 1.76
CA LEU A 43 17.19 -7.24 2.60
C LEU A 43 15.72 -7.21 3.09
N PRO A 44 15.20 -8.28 3.72
CA PRO A 44 13.79 -8.35 4.11
C PRO A 44 13.36 -7.19 5.01
N MET A 45 12.20 -6.61 4.70
CA MET A 45 11.67 -5.46 5.43
C MET A 45 10.19 -5.65 5.74
N LEU A 46 9.81 -5.34 6.99
CA LEU A 46 8.44 -5.38 7.46
C LEU A 46 8.02 -4.03 8.01
N VAL A 47 6.92 -3.48 7.48
CA VAL A 47 6.36 -2.20 7.89
C VAL A 47 4.92 -2.39 8.32
N THR A 48 4.58 -1.91 9.52
CA THR A 48 3.22 -1.97 10.06
C THR A 48 2.78 -0.59 10.53
N LEU A 49 1.70 -0.04 9.96
CA LEU A 49 1.05 1.16 10.47
C LEU A 49 -0.35 0.82 10.97
N SER A 50 -0.69 1.26 12.18
CA SER A 50 -1.98 0.92 12.80
C SER A 50 -2.60 2.05 13.62
N GLY A 51 -3.92 2.10 13.70
CA GLY A 51 -4.61 3.05 14.59
C GLY A 51 -4.26 4.51 14.27
N ILE A 52 -4.25 4.86 12.99
CA ILE A 52 -3.95 6.22 12.52
C ILE A 52 -5.23 6.90 12.11
N THR A 53 -5.51 8.12 12.60
CA THR A 53 -6.73 8.79 12.15
C THR A 53 -6.55 9.29 10.72
N THR A 54 -5.56 10.11 10.43
CA THR A 54 -5.28 10.57 9.07
C THR A 54 -3.85 10.21 8.66
N LEU A 55 -3.71 9.49 7.55
CA LEU A 55 -2.45 9.13 6.94
C LEU A 55 -2.37 9.70 5.53
N VAL A 56 -1.44 10.62 5.32
CA VAL A 56 -1.07 11.10 3.99
C VAL A 56 0.36 10.68 3.73
N SER A 57 0.55 9.80 2.76
CA SER A 57 1.84 9.16 2.58
C SER A 57 2.26 9.02 1.13
N TRP A 58 3.51 9.35 0.86
CA TRP A 58 4.23 8.96 -0.34
C TRP A 58 5.14 7.79 0.01
N LEU A 59 4.80 6.59 -0.48
CA LEU A 59 5.53 5.34 -0.24
C LEU A 59 6.07 4.75 -1.54
N PRO A 60 7.17 5.29 -2.09
CA PRO A 60 7.96 4.56 -3.06
C PRO A 60 8.49 3.28 -2.42
N LEU A 61 8.07 2.13 -2.97
CA LEU A 61 8.43 0.81 -2.50
C LEU A 61 9.38 0.18 -3.52
N ASN A 62 10.68 0.12 -3.23
CA ASN A 62 11.65 -0.57 -4.06
C ASN A 62 12.24 -1.76 -3.30
N ALA A 63 12.01 -2.98 -3.77
CA ALA A 63 12.39 -4.18 -3.04
C ALA A 63 13.20 -5.13 -3.91
N SER A 64 14.48 -5.32 -3.58
CA SER A 64 15.29 -6.37 -4.22
C SER A 64 15.09 -7.75 -3.58
N LEU A 65 14.58 -7.77 -2.34
CA LEU A 65 14.21 -8.94 -1.54
C LEU A 65 12.78 -8.77 -1.00
N PRO A 66 12.16 -9.81 -0.41
CA PRO A 66 10.77 -9.75 0.03
C PRO A 66 10.49 -8.58 0.97
N MET A 67 9.42 -7.86 0.69
CA MET A 67 8.92 -6.76 1.53
C MET A 67 7.45 -6.98 1.86
N LEU A 68 7.11 -6.74 3.12
CA LEU A 68 5.76 -6.83 3.64
C LEU A 68 5.34 -5.50 4.26
N VAL A 69 4.26 -4.92 3.74
CA VAL A 69 3.68 -3.68 4.25
C VAL A 69 2.25 -3.94 4.69
N THR A 70 1.93 -3.60 5.94
CA THR A 70 0.59 -3.76 6.52
C THR A 70 0.09 -2.42 7.05
N LEU A 71 -1.03 -1.92 6.53
CA LEU A 71 -1.73 -0.75 7.06
C LEU A 71 -3.09 -1.20 7.59
N SER A 72 -3.41 -0.84 8.84
CA SER A 72 -4.65 -1.29 9.47
C SER A 72 -5.30 -0.24 10.38
N GLY A 73 -6.62 -0.25 10.48
CA GLY A 73 -7.34 0.62 11.42
C GLY A 73 -7.07 2.10 11.17
N ILE A 74 -7.16 2.51 9.90
CA ILE A 74 -6.89 3.89 9.48
C ILE A 74 -8.23 4.56 9.15
N THR A 75 -8.50 5.75 9.68
CA THR A 75 -9.76 6.42 9.28
C THR A 75 -9.64 6.96 7.86
N THR A 76 -8.66 7.83 7.58
CA THR A 76 -8.43 8.36 6.24
C THR A 76 -7.02 8.04 5.77
N LEU A 77 -6.90 7.35 4.64
CA LEU A 77 -5.63 7.03 3.98
C LEU A 77 -5.60 7.65 2.59
N VAL A 78 -4.62 8.52 2.37
CA VAL A 78 -4.26 9.02 1.04
C VAL A 78 -2.82 8.58 0.75
N SER A 79 -2.67 7.64 -0.18
CA SER A 79 -1.37 7.02 -0.44
C SER A 79 -0.99 7.04 -1.92
N TRP A 80 0.27 7.40 -2.17
CA TRP A 80 0.93 7.22 -3.45
C TRP A 80 1.92 6.06 -3.33
N LEU A 81 1.70 4.99 -4.10
CA LEU A 81 2.40 3.70 -4.03
C LEU A 81 3.04 3.35 -5.38
N PRO A 82 4.16 3.99 -5.76
CA PRO A 82 5.01 3.48 -6.81
C PRO A 82 5.74 2.23 -6.30
N LEU A 83 5.51 1.12 -6.98
CA LEU A 83 5.96 -0.21 -6.64
C LEU A 83 7.00 -0.68 -7.65
N ASN A 84 8.21 -0.93 -7.16
CA ASN A 84 9.27 -1.60 -7.90
C ASN A 84 9.82 -2.78 -7.10
N ALA A 85 9.91 -3.97 -7.70
CA ALA A 85 10.38 -5.14 -6.99
C ALA A 85 11.01 -6.14 -7.96
N SER A 86 12.15 -6.72 -7.59
CA SER A 86 12.73 -7.88 -8.29
C SER A 86 12.29 -9.21 -7.67
N LEU A 87 11.71 -9.18 -6.47
CA LEU A 87 11.18 -10.33 -5.76
C LEU A 87 9.78 -10.02 -5.19
N PRO A 88 9.02 -11.04 -4.75
CA PRO A 88 7.63 -10.85 -4.33
C PRO A 88 7.47 -9.79 -3.24
N MET A 89 6.48 -8.93 -3.44
CA MET A 89 6.08 -7.92 -2.47
C MET A 89 4.62 -8.10 -2.09
N LEU A 90 4.35 -8.00 -0.79
CA LEU A 90 3.00 -8.09 -0.24
C LEU A 90 2.60 -6.76 0.40
N VAL A 91 1.49 -6.19 -0.05
CA VAL A 91 0.88 -5.01 0.55
C VAL A 91 -0.52 -5.37 1.03
N THR A 92 -0.78 -5.14 2.32
CA THR A 92 -2.09 -5.43 2.95
C THR A 92 -2.65 -4.16 3.56
N LEU A 93 -3.83 -3.73 3.10
CA LEU A 93 -4.58 -2.61 3.66
C LEU A 93 -5.90 -3.14 4.23
N SER A 94 -6.16 -2.87 5.51
CA SER A 94 -7.34 -3.42 6.18
C SER A 94 -8.03 -2.45 7.15
N GLY A 95 -9.35 -2.55 7.28
CA GLY A 95 -10.10 -1.76 8.26
C GLY A 95 -9.91 -0.26 8.05
N ILE A 96 -10.04 0.20 6.81
CA ILE A 96 -9.84 1.61 6.44
C ILE A 96 -11.21 2.24 6.15
N THR A 97 -11.52 3.39 6.74
CA THR A 97 -12.80 4.03 6.43
C THR A 97 -12.76 4.62 5.03
N THR A 98 -11.83 5.54 4.73
CA THR A 98 -11.68 6.12 3.39
C THR A 98 -10.27 5.89 2.87
N LEU A 99 -10.13 5.18 1.76
CA LEU A 99 -8.87 4.94 1.06
C LEU A 99 -8.89 5.65 -0.30
N VAL A 100 -7.92 6.53 -0.51
CA VAL A 100 -7.58 7.08 -1.83
C VAL A 100 -6.16 6.65 -2.16
N SER A 101 -6.01 5.80 -3.17
CA SER A 101 -4.72 5.23 -3.55
C SER A 101 -4.39 5.43 -5.03
N TRP A 102 -3.15 5.82 -5.29
CA TRP A 102 -2.54 5.70 -6.61
C TRP A 102 -1.46 4.63 -6.57
N LEU A 103 -1.67 3.55 -7.31
CA LEU A 103 -0.75 2.43 -7.36
C LEU A 103 -0.15 2.34 -8.77
N PHE A 104 1.16 2.45 -8.83
CA PHE A 104 1.92 2.34 -10.07
C PHE A 104 2.89 1.18 -9.96
N GLN A 105 2.77 0.20 -10.84
CA GLN A 105 3.69 -0.92 -10.90
C GLN A 105 4.56 -0.85 -12.16
N ASN A 106 5.87 -0.99 -11.97
CA ASN A 106 6.84 -1.11 -13.04
C ASN A 106 7.84 -2.24 -12.73
N THR A 107 7.42 -3.51 -12.75
CA THR A 107 8.25 -4.61 -12.22
C THR A 107 8.36 -5.85 -13.10
N PRO A 108 9.49 -6.56 -13.01
CA PRO A 108 9.62 -7.91 -13.57
C PRO A 108 9.11 -9.01 -12.64
N SER A 109 8.67 -8.69 -11.41
CA SER A 109 8.25 -9.66 -10.38
C SER A 109 6.78 -9.47 -9.97
N PRO A 110 6.11 -10.52 -9.45
CA PRO A 110 4.70 -10.45 -9.06
C PRO A 110 4.53 -9.63 -7.78
N ILE A 111 3.45 -8.85 -7.73
CA ILE A 111 3.03 -8.08 -6.57
C ILE A 111 1.65 -8.55 -6.13
N LEU A 112 1.50 -8.77 -4.84
CA LEU A 112 0.24 -9.12 -4.20
C LEU A 112 -0.26 -7.93 -3.38
N VAL A 113 -1.43 -7.42 -3.72
CA VAL A 113 -2.10 -6.36 -2.96
C VAL A 113 -3.42 -6.89 -2.43
N THR A 114 -3.63 -6.73 -1.13
CA THR A 114 -4.86 -7.17 -0.44
C THR A 114 -5.52 -5.99 0.21
N LEU A 115 -6.75 -5.69 -0.19
CA LEU A 115 -7.56 -4.60 0.34
C LEU A 115 -8.82 -5.20 0.99
N SER A 116 -8.99 -5.01 2.29
CA SER A 116 -10.06 -5.66 3.05
C SER A 116 -10.79 -4.74 4.03
N GLY A 117 -12.11 -4.84 4.13
CA GLY A 117 -12.90 -4.12 5.13
C GLY A 117 -12.77 -2.61 4.98
N ILE A 118 -12.99 -2.12 3.76
CA ILE A 118 -12.84 -0.71 3.41
C ILE A 118 -14.22 -0.10 3.16
N THR A 119 -14.55 1.03 3.78
CA THR A 119 -15.86 1.64 3.51
C THR A 119 -15.86 2.31 2.14
N THR A 120 -14.97 3.26 1.88
CA THR A 120 -14.84 3.89 0.57
C THR A 120 -13.43 3.69 0.01
N LEU A 121 -13.33 3.09 -1.16
CA LEU A 121 -12.09 2.88 -1.89
C LEU A 121 -12.14 3.66 -3.20
N VAL A 122 -11.22 4.61 -3.37
CA VAL A 122 -10.94 5.26 -4.65
C VAL A 122 -9.53 4.88 -5.07
N SER A 123 -9.39 4.12 -6.15
CA SER A 123 -8.09 3.61 -6.58
C SER A 123 -7.80 3.86 -8.06
N TRP A 124 -6.63 4.42 -8.35
CA TRP A 124 -6.05 4.43 -9.68
C TRP A 124 -4.94 3.39 -9.74
N LEU A 125 -5.11 2.41 -10.62
CA LEU A 125 -4.15 1.33 -10.80
C LEU A 125 -3.53 1.44 -12.19
N PHE A 126 -2.21 1.57 -12.21
CA PHE A 126 -1.41 1.62 -13.42
C PHE A 126 -0.39 0.48 -13.41
N GLN A 127 -0.43 -0.37 -14.43
CA GLN A 127 0.55 -1.44 -14.61
C GLN A 127 1.34 -1.27 -15.90
N ASN A 128 2.65 -1.40 -15.76
CA ASN A 128 3.60 -1.46 -16.87
C ASN A 128 4.71 -2.45 -16.50
N ALA A 129 4.34 -3.73 -16.46
CA ALA A 129 5.13 -4.82 -15.92
C ALA A 129 5.18 -6.02 -16.89
N SER A 130 6.16 -6.90 -16.71
CA SER A 130 6.25 -8.15 -17.49
C SER A 130 5.59 -9.34 -16.80
N LEU A 131 5.27 -9.23 -15.52
CA LEU A 131 4.58 -10.25 -14.72
C LEU A 131 3.31 -9.66 -14.10
N PRO A 132 2.31 -10.52 -13.76
CA PRO A 132 1.02 -10.06 -13.28
C PRO A 132 1.12 -9.47 -11.87
N MET A 133 0.26 -8.50 -11.59
CA MET A 133 -0.11 -8.13 -10.22
C MET A 133 -1.51 -8.63 -9.90
N LEU A 134 -1.61 -9.24 -8.72
CA LEU A 134 -2.85 -9.75 -8.16
C LEU A 134 -3.35 -8.75 -7.12
N VAL A 135 -4.57 -8.27 -7.34
CA VAL A 135 -5.27 -7.43 -6.37
C VAL A 135 -6.48 -8.19 -5.86
N THR A 136 -6.52 -8.40 -4.56
CA THR A 136 -7.66 -9.01 -3.87
C THR A 136 -8.41 -7.91 -3.14
N LEU A 137 -9.72 -7.83 -3.40
CA LEU A 137 -10.61 -6.84 -2.80
C LEU A 137 -11.69 -7.58 -2.02
N PHE A 138 -11.80 -7.34 -0.72
CA PHE A 138 -12.77 -8.02 0.14
C PHE A 138 -13.52 -7.06 1.04
N GLY A 139 -14.85 -7.18 1.12
CA GLY A 139 -15.66 -6.41 2.08
C GLY A 139 -15.51 -4.90 1.87
N ILE A 140 -15.76 -4.44 0.65
CA ILE A 140 -15.64 -3.02 0.28
C ILE A 140 -17.03 -2.44 0.08
N SER A 141 -17.41 -1.41 0.84
CA SER A 141 -18.78 -0.89 0.71
C SER A 141 -18.97 -0.09 -0.59
N MET A 142 -18.01 0.78 -0.93
CA MET A 142 -18.02 1.59 -2.15
C MET A 142 -16.65 1.49 -2.81
N LEU A 143 -16.58 0.91 -4.00
CA LEU A 143 -15.38 0.85 -4.83
C LEU A 143 -15.54 1.81 -6.00
N CYS A 144 -14.59 2.73 -6.14
CA CYS A 144 -14.39 3.56 -7.32
C CYS A 144 -12.99 3.30 -7.86
N SER A 145 -12.86 2.80 -9.08
CA SER A 145 -11.55 2.45 -9.63
C SER A 145 -11.38 2.80 -11.09
N LYS A 146 -10.16 3.22 -11.44
CA LYS A 146 -9.69 3.38 -12.82
C LYS A 146 -8.48 2.48 -13.04
N PHE A 147 -8.47 1.77 -14.16
CA PHE A 147 -7.39 0.85 -14.52
C PHE A 147 -6.74 1.32 -15.83
N HIS A 148 -5.42 1.30 -15.85
CA HIS A 148 -4.64 1.50 -17.06
C HIS A 148 -3.54 0.44 -17.12
N GLU A 149 -3.57 -0.38 -18.16
CA GLU A 149 -2.65 -1.50 -18.32
C GLU A 149 -1.85 -1.34 -19.62
N ASN A 150 -0.54 -1.25 -19.47
CA ASN A 150 0.47 -1.29 -20.54
C ASN A 150 1.49 -2.40 -20.22
N ALA A 151 1.01 -3.62 -19.96
CA ALA A 151 1.82 -4.75 -19.49
C ALA A 151 1.72 -5.95 -20.44
N ARG A 152 2.72 -6.85 -20.40
CA ARG A 152 2.67 -8.11 -21.18
C ARG A 152 1.70 -9.13 -20.57
N GLU A 153 1.65 -9.18 -19.24
CA GLU A 153 0.74 -10.01 -18.46
C GLU A 153 -0.34 -9.12 -17.85
N PRO A 154 -1.62 -9.53 -17.85
CA PRO A 154 -2.72 -8.70 -17.39
C PRO A 154 -2.75 -8.56 -15.86
N MET A 155 -3.41 -7.51 -15.40
CA MET A 155 -3.77 -7.34 -14.00
C MET A 155 -4.87 -8.34 -13.61
N HIS A 156 -4.70 -9.07 -12.51
CA HIS A 156 -5.76 -9.95 -12.02
C HIS A 156 -6.42 -9.35 -10.76
N ILE A 157 -7.71 -9.03 -10.86
CA ILE A 157 -8.47 -8.43 -9.76
C ILE A 157 -9.54 -9.41 -9.31
N THR A 158 -9.56 -9.70 -8.02
CA THR A 158 -10.53 -10.62 -7.39
C THR A 158 -11.40 -9.84 -6.40
N PRO A 159 -12.50 -9.23 -6.88
CA PRO A 159 -13.46 -8.57 -6.01
C PRO A 159 -14.41 -9.56 -5.34
N SER A 160 -14.62 -9.40 -4.04
CA SER A 160 -15.58 -10.14 -3.24
C SER A 160 -16.19 -9.24 -2.16
N GLY A 161 -17.49 -9.38 -1.91
CA GLY A 161 -18.20 -8.57 -0.91
C GLY A 161 -18.14 -7.07 -1.20
N ILE A 162 -18.33 -6.66 -2.46
CA ILE A 162 -18.42 -5.25 -2.86
C ILE A 162 -19.88 -4.83 -2.90
N SER A 163 -20.28 -3.82 -2.12
CA SER A 163 -21.69 -3.39 -2.08
C SER A 163 -22.05 -2.47 -3.25
N MET A 164 -21.14 -1.57 -3.65
CA MET A 164 -21.31 -0.70 -4.80
C MET A 164 -20.00 -0.53 -5.55
N LEU A 165 -20.05 -0.68 -6.87
CA LEU A 165 -18.90 -0.60 -7.76
C LEU A 165 -19.13 0.50 -8.81
N VAL A 166 -18.16 1.40 -8.92
CA VAL A 166 -18.11 2.51 -9.87
C VAL A 166 -16.80 2.41 -10.65
N SER A 167 -16.88 2.19 -11.95
CA SER A 167 -15.71 2.18 -12.81
C SER A 167 -15.56 3.54 -13.49
N LEU A 168 -14.40 4.17 -13.35
CA LEU A 168 -14.09 5.43 -14.04
C LEU A 168 -13.55 5.09 -15.45
N LEU A 169 -14.28 5.50 -16.49
CA LEU A 169 -13.86 5.42 -17.90
C LEU A 169 -12.66 6.35 -18.16
#